data_AF-A0A1V4R5P7-F1
#
_entry.id   AF-A0A1V4R5P7-F1
#
_cell.length_a   1.000
_cell.length_b   1.000
_cell.length_c   1.000
_cell.angle_alpha   90.00
_cell.angle_beta   90.00
_cell.angle_gamma   90.00
#
_symmetry.space_group_name_H-M   'P 1'
#
loop_
_entity.id
_entity.type
_entity.pdbx_description
1 polymer ?
#
loop_
_entity_poly.entity_id
_entity_poly.type
_entity_poly.pdbx_seq_one_letter_code
_entity_poly.pdbx_strand_id
1 'polypeptide(L)'
;MIIPKLRELGEAMVSLFSKPVTSKYPFTKKPYEPVKQFKGKPKYNEEECVGCGSCAQVCPAGAIDLTDIPEEGKRILQVNYTNCIY
;
A
#
# COMPACT_ATOMS: atom_id res chain seq x y z
N MET A 1 -31.32 19.38 32.52
CA MET A 1 -30.56 19.27 31.26
C MET A 1 -29.50 20.37 31.25
N ILE A 2 -28.46 20.20 32.07
CA ILE A 2 -27.47 21.23 32.48
C ILE A 2 -26.13 20.47 32.47
N ILE A 3 -25.11 20.68 31.66
CA ILE A 3 -24.79 21.49 30.50
C ILE A 3 -23.98 20.50 29.63
N PRO A 4 -24.30 20.25 28.34
CA PRO A 4 -23.62 19.22 27.54
C PRO A 4 -22.09 19.35 27.58
N LYS A 5 -21.57 20.58 27.71
CA LYS A 5 -20.13 20.88 27.81
C LYS A 5 -19.41 20.31 29.04
N LEU A 6 -20.08 20.06 30.17
CA LEU A 6 -19.43 19.51 31.37
C LEU A 6 -18.99 18.05 31.16
N ARG A 7 -19.80 17.27 30.45
CA ARG A 7 -19.46 15.90 30.05
C ARG A 7 -18.27 15.91 29.09
N GLU A 8 -18.28 16.79 28.09
CA GLU A 8 -17.16 16.94 27.15
C GLU A 8 -15.85 17.34 27.85
N LEU A 9 -15.91 18.23 28.85
CA LEU A 9 -14.77 18.60 29.68
C LEU A 9 -14.24 17.40 30.48
N GLY A 10 -15.14 16.57 31.01
CA GLY A 10 -14.77 15.33 31.70
C GLY A 10 -14.03 14.34 30.77
N GLU A 11 -14.57 14.10 29.58
CA GLU A 11 -13.94 13.23 28.58
C GLU A 11 -12.59 13.80 28.10
N ALA A 12 -12.49 15.11 27.91
CA ALA A 12 -11.25 15.77 27.53
C ALA A 12 -10.15 15.61 28.60
N MET A 13 -10.52 15.72 29.88
CA MET A 13 -9.61 15.47 30.99
C MET A 13 -9.13 14.02 31.00
N VAL A 14 -10.01 13.04 30.83
CA VAL A 14 -9.64 11.62 30.75
C VAL A 14 -8.71 11.35 29.56
N SER A 15 -9.00 11.94 28.40
CA SER A 15 -8.18 11.79 27.20
C SER A 15 -6.79 12.42 27.34
N LEU A 16 -6.64 13.53 28.08
CA LEU A 16 -5.36 14.22 28.27
C LEU A 16 -4.35 13.35 29.05
N PHE A 17 -4.84 12.57 30.02
CA PHE A 17 -3.99 11.69 30.85
C PHE A 17 -3.88 10.27 30.30
N SER A 18 -4.67 9.92 29.28
CA SER A 18 -4.58 8.63 28.61
C SER A 18 -3.33 8.55 27.73
N LYS A 19 -2.72 7.37 27.63
CA LYS A 19 -1.57 7.18 26.74
C LYS A 19 -2.00 7.38 25.28
N PRO A 20 -1.18 8.02 24.44
CA PRO A 20 -1.51 8.21 23.04
C PRO A 20 -1.55 6.86 22.31
N VAL A 21 -2.58 6.67 21.48
CA VAL A 21 -2.71 5.49 20.60
C VAL A 21 -1.69 5.53 19.44
N THR A 22 -1.18 6.72 19.10
CA THR A 22 -0.26 6.94 17.99
C THR A 22 1.09 6.24 18.19
N SER A 23 1.58 5.58 17.14
CA SER A 23 2.97 5.12 17.06
C SER A 23 3.90 6.27 16.67
N LYS A 24 5.17 6.20 17.10
CA LYS A 24 6.21 7.19 16.71
C LYS A 24 6.88 6.73 15.42
N TYR A 25 6.22 6.89 14.28
CA TYR A 25 6.85 6.58 12.98
C TYR A 25 7.89 7.65 12.62
N PRO A 26 9.09 7.31 12.11
CA PRO A 26 9.66 5.97 11.89
C PRO A 26 10.44 5.41 13.11
N PHE A 27 10.57 6.17 14.20
CA PHE A 27 11.45 5.87 15.35
C PHE A 27 10.94 4.81 16.34
N THR A 28 9.98 3.98 15.97
CA THR A 28 9.44 2.93 16.85
C THR A 28 10.35 1.70 16.78
N LYS A 29 10.65 1.07 17.93
CA LYS A 29 11.54 -0.11 18.01
C LYS A 29 11.10 -1.29 17.14
N LYS A 30 9.78 -1.50 17.02
CA LYS A 30 9.20 -2.48 16.11
C LYS A 30 8.21 -1.76 15.20
N PRO A 31 8.49 -1.61 13.89
CA PRO A 31 7.52 -1.06 12.96
C PRO A 31 6.31 -2.01 12.86
N TYR A 32 5.17 -1.46 12.47
CA TYR A 32 3.99 -2.26 12.20
C TYR A 32 4.28 -3.23 11.04
N GLU A 33 4.10 -4.52 11.30
CA GLU A 33 4.21 -5.58 10.29
C GLU A 33 2.83 -5.75 9.63
N PRO A 34 2.71 -5.55 8.31
CA PRO A 34 1.46 -5.77 7.62
C PRO A 34 0.99 -7.23 7.74
N VAL A 35 -0.32 -7.43 7.65
CA VAL A 35 -0.91 -8.77 7.57
C VAL A 35 -0.43 -9.52 6.33
N LYS A 36 -0.44 -10.86 6.36
CA LYS A 36 0.08 -11.69 5.27
C LYS A 36 -0.56 -11.41 3.90
N GLN A 37 -1.85 -11.03 3.87
CA GLN A 37 -2.57 -10.72 2.64
C GLN A 37 -2.46 -9.24 2.22
N PHE A 38 -1.60 -8.44 2.87
CA PHE A 38 -1.43 -7.04 2.52
C PHE A 38 -0.83 -6.92 1.11
N LYS A 39 -1.61 -6.34 0.19
CA LYS A 39 -1.20 -6.10 -1.19
C LYS A 39 -0.44 -4.78 -1.26
N GLY A 40 0.84 -4.83 -0.94
CA GLY A 40 1.77 -3.70 -1.11
C GLY A 40 2.19 -3.52 -2.56
N LYS A 41 3.40 -2.98 -2.77
CA LYS A 41 3.97 -2.77 -4.10
C LYS A 41 4.08 -4.09 -4.89
N PRO A 42 3.36 -4.24 -6.02
CA PRO A 42 3.48 -5.42 -6.87
C PRO A 42 4.92 -5.58 -7.38
N LYS A 43 5.39 -6.82 -7.42
CA LYS A 43 6.69 -7.20 -8.00
C LYS A 43 6.47 -8.47 -8.83
N TYR A 44 7.22 -8.61 -9.90
CA TYR A 44 7.23 -9.80 -10.73
C TYR A 44 8.69 -10.26 -10.90
N ASN A 45 8.88 -11.54 -11.19
CA ASN A 45 10.20 -12.10 -11.47
C ASN A 45 10.41 -12.13 -12.98
N GLU A 46 11.43 -11.42 -13.46
CA GLU A 46 11.77 -11.34 -14.89
C GLU A 46 12.28 -12.69 -15.43
N GLU A 47 12.98 -13.48 -14.61
CA GLU A 47 13.54 -14.77 -15.01
C GLU A 47 12.46 -15.86 -15.20
N GLU A 48 11.36 -15.77 -14.44
CA GLU A 48 10.23 -16.70 -14.54
C GLU A 48 9.15 -16.20 -15.52
N CYS A 49 9.28 -14.98 -16.03
CA CYS A 49 8.29 -14.38 -16.91
C CYS A 49 8.39 -14.96 -18.32
N VAL A 50 7.32 -15.62 -18.78
CA VAL A 50 7.23 -16.17 -20.15
C VAL A 50 6.67 -15.18 -21.18
N GLY A 51 6.41 -13.92 -20.79
CA GLY A 51 5.93 -12.88 -21.72
C GLY A 51 4.49 -13.07 -22.25
N CYS A 52 3.65 -13.86 -21.57
CA CYS A 52 2.29 -14.15 -22.05
C CYS A 52 1.34 -12.95 -22.08
N GLY A 53 1.64 -11.89 -21.34
CA GLY A 53 0.87 -10.64 -21.30
C GLY A 53 -0.47 -10.70 -20.59
N SER A 54 -0.81 -11.82 -19.93
CA SER A 54 -2.08 -11.96 -19.20
C SER A 54 -2.24 -10.91 -18.09
N CYS A 55 -1.14 -10.54 -17.42
CA CYS A 55 -1.13 -9.50 -16.39
C CYS A 55 -1.54 -8.13 -16.92
N ALA A 56 -1.10 -7.75 -18.12
CA ALA A 56 -1.49 -6.49 -18.76
C ALA A 56 -2.99 -6.51 -19.14
N GLN A 57 -3.48 -7.64 -19.67
CA GLN A 57 -4.88 -7.80 -20.05
C GLN A 57 -5.85 -7.68 -18.88
N VAL A 58 -5.49 -8.22 -17.70
CA VAL A 58 -6.36 -8.16 -16.51
C VAL A 58 -6.19 -6.87 -15.70
N CYS A 59 -5.22 -6.01 -16.05
CA CYS A 59 -4.91 -4.83 -15.25
C CYS A 59 -6.04 -3.79 -15.37
N PRO A 60 -6.77 -3.48 -14.27
CA PRO A 60 -7.90 -2.56 -14.35
C PRO A 60 -7.47 -1.11 -14.62
N ALA A 61 -6.25 -0.75 -14.24
CA ALA A 61 -5.71 0.60 -14.42
C ALA A 61 -4.85 0.78 -15.67
N GLY A 62 -4.66 -0.28 -16.47
CA GLY A 62 -3.73 -0.25 -17.60
C GLY A 62 -2.30 0.16 -17.18
N ALA A 63 -1.88 -0.23 -15.98
CA ALA A 63 -0.60 0.17 -15.40
C ALA A 63 0.58 -0.72 -15.82
N ILE A 64 0.36 -1.69 -16.73
CA ILE A 64 1.33 -2.69 -17.14
C ILE A 64 1.50 -2.62 -18.65
N ASP A 65 2.70 -2.27 -19.09
CA ASP A 65 3.11 -2.20 -20.48
C ASP A 65 4.00 -3.40 -20.84
N LEU A 66 3.94 -3.81 -22.10
CA LEU A 66 4.75 -4.91 -22.64
C LEU A 66 5.53 -4.39 -23.86
N THR A 67 6.85 -4.55 -23.81
CA THR A 67 7.75 -4.12 -24.89
C THR A 67 8.49 -5.33 -25.43
N ASP A 68 8.37 -5.57 -26.73
CA ASP A 68 9.10 -6.61 -27.42
C ASP A 68 10.50 -6.11 -27.82
N ILE A 69 11.52 -6.90 -27.49
CA ILE A 69 12.92 -6.67 -27.90
C ILE A 69 13.31 -7.83 -28.83
N PRO A 70 13.16 -7.63 -30.16
CA PRO A 70 13.40 -8.69 -31.14
C PRO A 70 14.84 -9.21 -31.13
N GLU A 71 15.81 -8.34 -30.84
CA GLU A 71 17.24 -8.68 -30.84
C GLU A 71 17.60 -9.73 -29.78
N GLU A 72 16.88 -9.74 -28.66
CA GLU A 72 17.08 -10.70 -27.57
C GLU A 72 16.01 -11.80 -27.53
N GLY A 73 14.99 -11.72 -28.39
CA GLY A 73 13.83 -12.60 -28.36
C GLY A 73 13.03 -12.53 -27.05
N LYS A 74 13.08 -11.38 -26.36
CA LYS A 74 12.44 -11.18 -25.05
C LYS A 74 11.30 -10.17 -25.13
N ARG A 75 10.31 -10.36 -24.25
CA ARG A 75 9.24 -9.39 -23.99
C ARG A 75 9.37 -8.87 -22.56
N ILE A 76 9.70 -7.59 -22.42
CA ILE A 76 9.88 -6.92 -21.13
C ILE A 76 8.53 -6.39 -20.63
N LEU A 77 8.27 -6.58 -19.34
CA LEU A 77 7.10 -6.04 -18.65
C LEU A 77 7.50 -4.79 -17.87
N GLN A 78 6.79 -3.67 -18.07
CA GLN A 78 7.02 -2.46 -17.30
C GLN A 78 5.77 -2.10 -16.49
N VAL A 79 5.94 -1.86 -15.19
CA VAL A 79 4.83 -1.46 -14.31
C VAL A 79 4.93 0.03 -14.00
N ASN A 80 3.91 0.79 -14.36
CA ASN A 80 3.75 2.19 -13.98
C ASN A 80 3.09 2.29 -12.61
N TYR A 81 3.90 2.50 -11.57
CA TYR A 81 3.41 2.62 -10.19
C TYR A 81 2.57 3.87 -9.92
N THR A 82 2.65 4.90 -10.78
CA THR A 82 1.79 6.09 -10.65
C THR A 82 0.34 5.78 -11.02
N ASN A 83 0.14 4.85 -11.95
CA ASN A 83 -1.19 4.42 -12.40
C ASN A 83 -1.71 3.21 -11.61
N CYS A 84 -0.83 2.51 -10.89
CA CYS A 84 -1.19 1.35 -10.07
C CYS A 84 -2.17 1.74 -8.95
N ILE A 85 -3.18 0.89 -8.73
CA ILE A 85 -4.19 1.09 -7.67
C ILE A 85 -3.75 0.59 -6.29
N TYR A 86 -2.48 0.21 -6.15
CA TYR A 86 -1.83 -0.30 -4.93
C TYR A 86 -0.59 0.52 -4.62
#